data_AF-A0A975REF2-F1
#
_entry.id   AF-A0A975REF2-F1
#
_cell.length_a   1.000
_cell.length_b   1.000
_cell.length_c   1.000
_cell.angle_alpha   90.00
_cell.angle_beta   90.00
_cell.angle_gamma   90.00
#
_symmetry.space_group_name_H-M   'P 1'
#
loop_
_entity.id
_entity.type
_entity.pdbx_description
1 polymer ?
#
loop_
_entity_poly.entity_id
_entity_poly.type
_entity_poly.pdbx_seq_one_letter_code
_entity_poly.pdbx_strand_id
1 'polypeptide(L)'
;MLAANFAAHRGLVRALGGWTATTGAETIGLLLAAEAIAAGEFIAEPSMLYRQHPAQTTASSRYWAEDEHETRIEAVLARAREIRAQGWRWRRV
;
A
#
# COMPACT_ATOMS: atom_id res chain seq x y z
N MET A 1 3.40 -13.04 -2.69
CA MET A 1 4.48 -12.11 -3.09
C MET A 1 3.94 -10.69 -2.97
N LEU A 2 4.45 -9.88 -2.04
CA LEU A 2 4.03 -8.47 -1.91
C LEU A 2 4.67 -7.66 -3.05
N ALA A 3 3.93 -6.70 -3.61
CA ALA A 3 4.46 -5.79 -4.63
C ALA A 3 5.54 -4.90 -4.00
N ALA A 4 6.81 -5.18 -4.29
CA ALA A 4 7.93 -4.36 -3.84
C ALA A 4 7.95 -2.98 -4.53
N ASN A 5 7.42 -2.93 -5.76
CA ASN A 5 7.38 -1.73 -6.58
C ASN A 5 5.93 -1.35 -6.91
N PHE A 6 5.63 -0.07 -6.77
CA PHE A 6 4.35 0.53 -7.08
C PHE A 6 4.58 1.94 -7.63
N ALA A 7 3.91 2.26 -8.75
CA ALA A 7 3.90 3.58 -9.33
C ALA A 7 2.45 3.99 -9.62
N ALA A 8 2.14 5.26 -9.36
CA ALA A 8 0.81 5.83 -9.60
C ALA A 8 0.92 7.29 -10.01
N HIS A 9 -0.15 7.81 -10.61
CA HIS A 9 -0.23 9.23 -10.91
C HIS A 9 -0.15 10.07 -9.66
N ARG A 10 0.70 11.10 -9.69
CA ARG A 10 0.79 12.09 -8.61
C ARG A 10 -0.56 12.68 -8.20
N GLY A 11 -1.46 12.91 -9.17
CA GLY A 11 -2.82 13.37 -8.91
C GLY A 11 -3.66 12.36 -8.12
N LEU A 12 -3.58 11.08 -8.47
CA LEU A 12 -4.24 9.98 -7.74
C LEU A 12 -3.70 9.88 -6.30
N VAL A 13 -2.37 9.89 -6.15
CA VAL A 13 -1.73 9.83 -4.82
C VAL A 13 -2.19 10.98 -3.93
N ARG A 14 -2.28 12.20 -4.47
CA ARG A 14 -2.76 13.38 -3.73
C ARG A 14 -4.24 13.30 -3.38
N ALA A 15 -5.08 12.87 -4.32
CA ALA A 15 -6.52 12.70 -4.08
C ALA A 15 -6.81 11.68 -2.98
N LEU A 16 -5.97 10.65 -2.86
CA LEU A 16 -6.06 9.63 -1.82
C LEU A 16 -5.49 10.09 -0.47
N GLY A 17 -4.79 11.22 -0.41
CA GLY A 17 -4.12 11.69 0.82
C GLY A 17 -2.76 11.06 1.08
N GLY A 18 -2.14 10.43 0.08
CA GLY A 18 -0.79 9.85 0.18
C GLY A 18 -0.72 8.48 0.86
N TRP A 19 0.49 8.13 1.31
CA TRP A 19 0.80 6.86 1.97
C TRP A 19 0.11 6.76 3.34
N THR A 20 -0.32 5.55 3.69
CA THR A 20 -0.85 5.27 5.03
C THR A 20 0.28 5.44 6.04
N ALA A 21 0.08 6.20 7.11
CA ALA A 21 1.11 6.44 8.13
C ALA A 21 1.20 5.26 9.12
N THR A 22 1.78 4.14 8.69
CA THR A 22 1.95 2.92 9.49
C THR A 22 3.40 2.45 9.50
N THR A 23 3.81 1.71 10.53
CA THR A 23 5.12 1.04 10.60
C THR A 23 5.12 -0.19 9.70
N GLY A 24 5.26 0.01 8.38
CA GLY A 24 5.09 -1.03 7.37
C GLY A 24 3.71 -0.97 6.71
N ALA A 25 3.54 -1.76 5.66
CA ALA A 25 2.33 -1.78 4.82
C ALA A 25 1.93 -0.43 4.17
N GLU A 26 2.78 0.61 4.24
CA GLU A 26 2.46 1.94 3.69
C GLU A 26 2.20 1.87 2.17
N THR A 27 3.09 1.17 1.45
CA THR A 27 2.99 0.99 -0.01
C THR A 27 1.78 0.16 -0.41
N ILE A 28 1.54 -0.98 0.25
CA ILE A 28 0.36 -1.81 -0.05
C ILE A 28 -0.93 -1.08 0.31
N GLY A 29 -0.91 -0.24 1.36
CA GLY A 29 -2.03 0.59 1.75
C GLY A 29 -2.44 1.61 0.70
N LEU A 30 -1.47 2.31 0.12
CA LEU A 30 -1.76 3.23 -0.99
C LEU A 30 -2.15 2.48 -2.28
N LEU A 31 -1.53 1.33 -2.56
CA LEU A 31 -1.89 0.49 -3.71
C LEU A 31 -3.35 0.01 -3.62
N LEU A 32 -3.79 -0.51 -2.47
CA LEU A 32 -5.17 -0.96 -2.27
C LEU A 32 -6.17 0.22 -2.32
N ALA A 33 -5.80 1.37 -1.78
CA ALA A 33 -6.60 2.59 -1.91
C ALA A 33 -6.73 3.07 -3.37
N ALA A 34 -5.68 2.92 -4.17
CA ALA A 34 -5.70 3.24 -5.60
C ALA A 34 -6.53 2.24 -6.41
N GLU A 35 -6.36 0.95 -6.16
CA GLU A 35 -7.11 -0.13 -6.80
C GLU A 35 -8.63 0.00 -6.56
N ALA A 36 -9.03 0.54 -5.40
CA ALA A 36 -10.44 0.80 -5.10
C ALA A 36 -11.17 1.70 -6.11
N ILE A 37 -10.45 2.56 -6.83
CA ILE A 37 -11.03 3.65 -7.65
C ILE A 37 -10.38 3.82 -9.04
N ALA A 38 -9.31 3.10 -9.32
CA ALA A 38 -8.56 3.18 -10.58
C ALA A 38 -8.13 1.79 -11.04
N ALA A 39 -8.25 1.52 -12.33
CA ALA A 39 -7.66 0.31 -12.92
C ALA A 39 -6.13 0.41 -12.86
N GLY A 40 -5.50 -0.67 -12.41
CA GLY A 40 -4.05 -0.86 -12.43
C GLY A 40 -3.62 -1.92 -13.44
N GLU A 41 -2.33 -1.99 -13.71
CA GLU A 41 -1.69 -3.03 -14.53
C GLU A 41 -0.58 -3.69 -13.71
N PHE A 42 -0.48 -5.02 -13.79
CA PHE A 42 0.60 -5.76 -13.16
C PHE A 42 1.69 -6.07 -14.17
N ILE A 43 2.89 -5.54 -13.93
CA ILE A 43 4.07 -5.85 -14.73
C ILE A 43 4.82 -7.00 -14.06
N ALA A 44 4.78 -8.18 -14.68
CA ALA A 44 5.37 -9.40 -14.12
C ALA A 44 6.91 -9.43 -14.18
N GLU A 45 7.53 -8.52 -14.93
CA GLU A 45 8.98 -8.42 -15.04
C GLU A 45 9.62 -7.93 -13.74
N PRO A 46 10.62 -8.66 -13.19
CA PRO A 46 11.37 -8.21 -12.03
C PRO A 46 12.07 -6.87 -12.30
N SER A 47 11.76 -5.85 -11.50
CA SER A 47 12.24 -4.48 -11.70
C SER A 47 13.15 -3.94 -10.59
N MET A 48 13.43 -4.73 -9.55
CA MET A 48 14.29 -4.31 -8.45
C MET A 48 15.01 -5.50 -7.79
N LEU A 49 16.26 -5.26 -7.38
CA LEU A 49 16.99 -6.11 -6.44
C LEU A 49 16.87 -5.49 -5.04
N TYR A 50 16.13 -6.13 -4.15
CA TYR A 50 15.96 -5.69 -2.76
C TYR A 50 17.09 -6.22 -1.89
N ARG A 51 17.81 -5.32 -1.20
CA ARG A 51 18.86 -5.68 -0.24
C ARG A 51 18.33 -5.55 1.18
N GLN A 52 18.26 -6.66 1.89
CA GLN A 52 18.01 -6.68 3.33
C GLN A 52 19.24 -6.19 4.10
N HIS A 53 19.03 -5.51 5.22
CA HIS A 53 20.10 -5.11 6.13
C HIS A 53 19.70 -5.34 7.60
N PRO A 54 20.66 -5.54 8.52
CA PRO A 54 20.36 -5.87 9.92
C PRO A 54 19.53 -4.83 10.66
N ALA A 55 19.64 -3.55 10.28
CA ALA A 55 18.90 -2.45 10.89
C ALA A 55 17.48 -2.20 10.31
N GLN A 56 16.99 -3.04 9.40
CA GLN A 56 15.64 -2.86 8.84
C GLN A 56 14.58 -3.10 9.92
N THR A 57 13.47 -2.37 9.88
CA THR A 57 12.38 -2.54 10.86
C THR A 57 11.84 -3.97 10.89
N THR A 58 11.76 -4.63 9.72
CA THR A 58 11.29 -6.01 9.57
C THR A 58 12.26 -7.07 10.13
N ALA A 59 13.47 -6.70 10.54
CA ALA A 59 14.39 -7.59 11.26
C ALA A 59 14.07 -7.65 12.77
N SER A 60 13.26 -6.72 13.29
CA SER A 60 12.81 -6.76 14.68
C SER A 60 11.66 -7.77 14.84
N SER A 61 11.72 -8.60 15.88
CA SER A 61 10.61 -9.48 16.25
C SER A 61 9.32 -8.72 16.57
N ARG A 62 9.45 -7.50 17.13
CA ARG A 62 8.30 -6.64 17.43
C ARG A 62 7.48 -6.27 16.18
N TYR A 63 8.13 -6.09 15.03
CA TYR A 63 7.42 -5.76 13.78
C TYR A 63 6.38 -6.85 13.40
N TRP A 64 6.67 -8.09 13.81
CA TRP A 64 5.86 -9.29 13.57
C TRP A 64 5.01 -9.69 14.78
N ALA A 65 4.83 -8.83 15.78
CA ALA A 65 3.84 -9.05 16.82
C ALA A 65 2.45 -9.16 16.17
N GLU A 66 1.73 -10.24 16.47
CA GLU A 66 0.50 -10.61 15.76
C GLU A 66 -0.57 -9.52 15.86
N ASP A 67 -0.80 -8.99 17.05
CA ASP A 67 -1.77 -7.94 17.33
C ASP A 67 -1.47 -6.64 16.55
N GLU A 68 -0.19 -6.22 16.51
CA GLU A 68 0.24 -5.06 15.75
C GLU A 68 0.13 -5.32 14.24
N HIS A 69 0.46 -6.53 13.78
CA HIS A 69 0.35 -6.93 12.39
C HIS A 69 -1.11 -6.92 11.90
N GLU A 70 -2.01 -7.58 12.63
CA GLU A 70 -3.44 -7.63 12.30
C GLU A 70 -4.05 -6.23 12.27
N THR A 71 -3.76 -5.40 13.28
CA THR A 71 -4.25 -4.02 13.34
C THR A 71 -3.78 -3.20 12.14
N ARG A 72 -2.52 -3.37 11.73
CA ARG A 72 -1.93 -2.67 10.58
C ARG A 72 -2.59 -3.08 9.28
N ILE A 73 -2.83 -4.38 9.08
CA ILE A 73 -3.50 -4.91 7.90
C ILE A 73 -4.95 -4.43 7.85
N GLU A 74 -5.67 -4.51 8.96
CA GLU A 74 -7.06 -4.08 9.03
C GLU A 74 -7.22 -2.58 8.77
N ALA A 75 -6.33 -1.73 9.32
CA ALA A 75 -6.34 -0.30 9.04
C ALA A 75 -6.22 0.02 7.54
N VAL A 76 -5.35 -0.70 6.84
CA VAL A 76 -5.16 -0.57 5.39
C VAL A 76 -6.39 -1.04 4.61
N LEU A 77 -6.95 -2.20 4.97
CA LEU A 77 -8.13 -2.75 4.30
C LEU A 77 -9.37 -1.90 4.53
N ALA A 78 -9.59 -1.42 5.76
CA ALA A 78 -10.70 -0.54 6.12
C ALA A 78 -10.68 0.72 5.24
N ARG A 79 -9.53 1.40 5.12
CA ARG A 79 -9.38 2.56 4.23
C ARG A 79 -9.79 2.24 2.79
N ALA A 80 -9.32 1.12 2.23
CA ALA A 80 -9.65 0.74 0.86
C ALA A 80 -11.15 0.42 0.66
N ARG A 81 -11.78 -0.23 1.66
CA ARG A 81 -13.23 -0.51 1.66
C ARG A 81 -14.05 0.79 1.70
N GLU A 82 -13.70 1.71 2.59
CA GLU A 82 -14.40 2.99 2.72
C GLU A 82 -14.30 3.84 1.44
N ILE A 83 -13.11 3.87 0.81
CA ILE A 83 -12.91 4.57 -0.46
C ILE A 83 -13.76 3.94 -1.57
N ARG A 84 -13.77 2.59 -1.68
CA ARG A 84 -14.58 1.88 -2.67
C ARG A 84 -16.08 2.16 -2.49
N ALA A 85 -16.55 2.23 -1.24
CA ALA A 85 -17.94 2.50 -0.92
C ALA A 85 -18.43 3.89 -1.39
N GLN A 86 -17.51 4.86 -1.56
CA GLN A 86 -17.86 6.18 -2.11
C GLN A 86 -18.26 6.15 -3.59
N GLY A 87 -17.96 5.07 -4.33
CA GLY A 87 -18.46 4.81 -5.68
C GLY A 87 -17.90 5.71 -6.80
N TRP A 88 -16.96 6.62 -6.50
CA TRP A 88 -16.31 7.43 -7.52
C TRP A 88 -15.18 6.66 -8.21
N ARG A 89 -14.83 7.09 -9.43
CA ARG A 89 -13.68 6.57 -10.16
C ARG A 89 -12.72 7.70 -10.44
N TRP A 90 -11.42 7.43 -10.26
CA TRP A 90 -10.40 8.38 -10.66
C TRP A 90 -10.35 8.46 -12.19
N ARG A 91 -10.44 9.69 -12.70
CA ARG A 91 -10.20 10.00 -14.11
C ARG A 91 -9.02 10.93 -14.18
N ARG A 92 -8.06 10.61 -15.05
CA ARG A 92 -7.01 11.55 -15.38
C ARG A 92 -7.67 12.69 -16.17
N VAL A 93 -7.64 13.89 -15.59
CA VAL A 93 -7.98 15.14 -16.29
C VAL A 93 -6.75 15.60 -17.07
#